data_AF-A0A816C237-F1
#
_entry.id   AF-A0A816C237-F1
#
_cell.length_a   1.000
_cell.length_b   1.000
_cell.length_c   1.000
_cell.angle_alpha   90.00
_cell.angle_beta   90.00
_cell.angle_gamma   90.00
#
_symmetry.space_group_name_H-M   'P 1'
#
loop_
_entity.id
_entity.type
_entity.pdbx_description
1 polymer ?
#
loop_
_entity_poly.entity_id
_entity_poly.type
_entity_poly.pdbx_seq_one_letter_code
_entity_poly.pdbx_strand_id
1 'polypeptide(L)'
;MSLSNMPKLQELYFHPWKLPLETLILVDDEFYSLIEYLLGSTLSSLLRAQEVNSVPILLLTTDVFEHLFLKINDVTNNFLRQELLLQIDNNNSIVKNANRTKIKCLLDILKIASDRIFKEGQRIASKHQINYSSFATPSATSAVSTANSNSTLTIDDERNHLLKCIDDWSSLNENFLNLKDFKLEEGNNFRLVVKTGTNGIQASIECLCKTVITLGKLHNKLIPSNFYRHLKSPGCKYVNLLCKAQKLEEMNRNNSCSTSSSSSSQIIDNNSQSTTAVVPSRKRTSESTQQINSQKKRKN
;
A
#
# COMPACT_ATOMS: atom_id res chain seq x y z
N MET A 1 -23.74 -20.65 0.07
CA MET A 1 -23.04 -21.63 -0.81
C MET A 1 -22.88 -22.94 -0.04
N SER A 2 -23.05 -24.13 -0.65
CA SER A 2 -22.83 -25.38 0.10
C SER A 2 -21.32 -25.66 0.25
N LEU A 3 -20.83 -25.67 1.49
CA LEU A 3 -19.43 -25.99 1.81
C LEU A 3 -19.08 -27.44 1.48
N SER A 4 -20.06 -28.32 1.29
CA SER A 4 -19.87 -29.73 0.94
C SER A 4 -19.10 -29.95 -0.37
N ASN A 5 -19.14 -28.97 -1.27
CA ASN A 5 -18.46 -29.02 -2.57
C ASN A 5 -17.17 -28.19 -2.59
N MET A 6 -16.76 -27.62 -1.45
CA MET A 6 -15.57 -26.78 -1.37
C MET A 6 -14.31 -27.66 -1.34
N PRO A 7 -13.30 -27.40 -2.19
CA PRO A 7 -12.04 -28.13 -2.14
C PRO A 7 -11.35 -27.95 -0.79
N LYS A 8 -10.64 -28.98 -0.32
CA LYS A 8 -9.84 -28.89 0.92
C LYS A 8 -8.66 -27.95 0.70
N LEU A 9 -8.14 -27.37 1.79
CA LEU A 9 -6.99 -26.44 1.73
C LEU A 9 -5.79 -27.02 0.96
N GLN A 10 -5.49 -28.30 1.13
CA GLN A 10 -4.37 -28.96 0.43
C GLN A 10 -4.57 -28.97 -1.09
N GLU A 11 -5.80 -29.15 -1.57
CA GLU A 11 -6.12 -29.12 -2.99
C GLU A 11 -6.04 -27.69 -3.54
N LEU A 12 -6.52 -26.71 -2.76
CA LEU A 12 -6.46 -25.30 -3.12
C LEU A 12 -5.02 -24.76 -3.17
N TYR A 13 -4.09 -25.34 -2.41
CA TYR A 13 -2.68 -24.95 -2.48
C TYR A 13 -2.08 -25.19 -3.87
N PHE A 14 -2.37 -26.33 -4.48
CA PHE A 14 -1.91 -26.65 -5.84
C PHE A 14 -2.82 -26.04 -6.92
N HIS A 15 -4.09 -25.81 -6.59
CA HIS A 15 -5.10 -25.32 -7.53
C HIS A 15 -5.90 -24.15 -6.95
N PRO A 16 -5.28 -22.96 -6.73
CA PRO A 16 -5.97 -21.81 -6.13
C PRO A 16 -7.19 -21.36 -6.93
N TRP A 17 -7.20 -21.63 -8.25
CA TRP A 17 -8.29 -21.31 -9.16
C TRP A 17 -9.57 -22.14 -8.95
N LYS A 18 -9.50 -23.22 -8.14
CA LYS A 18 -10.68 -23.99 -7.72
C LYS A 18 -11.43 -23.32 -6.57
N LEU A 19 -10.86 -22.29 -5.94
CA LEU A 19 -11.58 -21.48 -4.97
C LEU A 19 -12.67 -20.68 -5.70
N PRO A 20 -13.96 -20.85 -5.34
CA PRO A 20 -15.05 -20.09 -5.94
C PRO A 20 -14.89 -18.59 -5.67
N LEU A 21 -15.20 -17.74 -6.63
CA LEU A 21 -14.97 -16.29 -6.48
C LEU A 21 -15.89 -15.67 -5.42
N GLU A 22 -17.05 -16.27 -5.19
CA GLU A 22 -18.02 -15.87 -4.18
C GLU A 22 -17.44 -15.96 -2.76
N THR A 23 -16.39 -16.77 -2.54
CA THR A 23 -15.75 -16.85 -1.23
C THR A 23 -15.06 -15.54 -0.83
N LEU A 24 -14.67 -14.72 -1.81
CA LEU A 24 -13.97 -13.46 -1.57
C LEU A 24 -14.88 -12.34 -1.06
N ILE A 25 -16.20 -12.53 -1.15
CA ILE A 25 -17.21 -11.57 -0.69
C ILE A 25 -17.94 -12.04 0.57
N LEU A 26 -17.58 -13.19 1.14
CA LEU A 26 -18.19 -13.68 2.38
C LEU A 26 -17.81 -12.78 3.56
N VAL A 27 -18.77 -12.60 4.47
CA VAL A 27 -18.64 -11.79 5.67
C VAL A 27 -19.23 -12.55 6.87
N ASP A 28 -18.74 -12.24 8.07
CA ASP A 28 -19.22 -12.74 9.35
C ASP A 28 -19.32 -14.27 9.40
N ASP A 29 -20.48 -14.82 9.75
CA ASP A 29 -20.65 -16.26 9.98
C ASP A 29 -20.36 -17.12 8.75
N GLU A 30 -20.66 -16.61 7.55
CA GLU A 30 -20.33 -17.34 6.31
C GLU A 30 -18.81 -17.40 6.09
N PHE A 31 -18.12 -16.30 6.41
CA PHE A 31 -16.66 -16.26 6.39
C PHE A 31 -16.07 -17.20 7.45
N TYR A 32 -16.55 -17.14 8.69
CA TYR A 32 -16.07 -18.03 9.76
C TYR A 32 -16.31 -19.51 9.44
N SER A 33 -17.44 -19.84 8.83
CA SER A 33 -17.75 -21.20 8.39
C SER A 33 -16.78 -21.69 7.32
N LEU A 34 -16.39 -20.81 6.38
CA LEU A 34 -15.35 -21.12 5.40
C LEU A 34 -13.99 -21.37 6.07
N ILE A 35 -13.59 -20.50 7.00
CA ILE A 35 -12.31 -20.64 7.71
C ILE A 35 -12.30 -21.93 8.54
N GLU A 36 -13.40 -22.24 9.23
CA GLU A 36 -13.54 -23.47 9.99
C GLU A 36 -13.40 -24.70 9.10
N TYR A 37 -14.05 -24.69 7.93
CA TYR A 37 -13.94 -25.76 6.96
C TYR A 37 -12.50 -25.95 6.44
N LEU A 38 -11.80 -24.86 6.14
CA LEU A 38 -10.47 -24.90 5.51
C LEU A 38 -9.33 -25.14 6.52
N LEU A 39 -9.41 -24.51 7.69
CA LEU A 39 -8.30 -24.41 8.65
C LEU A 39 -8.58 -25.13 9.98
N GLY A 40 -9.86 -25.33 10.30
CA GLY A 40 -10.34 -25.90 11.56
C GLY A 40 -10.95 -24.84 12.51
N SER A 41 -11.75 -25.33 13.46
CA SER A 41 -12.51 -24.51 14.42
C SER A 41 -11.62 -23.60 15.27
N THR A 42 -10.43 -24.05 15.67
CA THR A 42 -9.49 -23.26 16.49
C THR A 42 -9.03 -21.99 15.76
N LEU A 43 -8.66 -22.08 14.49
CA LEU A 43 -8.21 -20.93 13.71
C LEU A 43 -9.38 -20.01 13.32
N SER A 44 -10.57 -20.57 13.09
CA SER A 44 -11.78 -19.77 12.92
C SER A 44 -12.11 -18.96 14.18
N SER A 45 -12.01 -19.60 15.36
CA SER A 45 -12.22 -18.96 16.66
C SER A 45 -11.21 -17.84 16.93
N LEU A 46 -9.95 -18.02 16.51
CA LEU A 46 -8.93 -16.98 16.59
C LEU A 46 -9.32 -15.74 15.77
N LEU A 47 -9.73 -15.93 14.52
CA LEU A 47 -10.16 -14.81 13.66
C LEU A 47 -11.41 -14.14 14.20
N ARG A 48 -12.34 -14.91 14.76
CA ARG A 48 -13.55 -14.39 15.41
C ARG A 48 -13.22 -13.54 16.63
N ALA A 49 -12.28 -13.97 17.47
CA ALA A 49 -11.83 -13.22 18.65
C ALA A 49 -11.12 -11.90 18.29
N GLN A 50 -10.64 -11.76 17.06
CA GLN A 50 -9.99 -10.55 16.54
C GLN A 50 -10.90 -9.73 15.62
N GLU A 51 -12.17 -10.10 15.49
CA GLU A 51 -13.13 -9.45 14.59
C GLU A 51 -12.67 -9.42 13.12
N VAL A 52 -11.80 -10.37 12.74
CA VAL A 52 -11.43 -10.60 11.34
C VAL A 52 -12.57 -11.37 10.69
N ASN A 53 -13.52 -10.64 10.11
CA ASN A 53 -14.80 -11.20 9.66
C ASN A 53 -14.94 -11.26 8.13
N SER A 54 -13.89 -10.98 7.36
CA SER A 54 -13.94 -11.03 5.90
C SER A 54 -12.56 -11.23 5.28
N VAL A 55 -12.54 -11.66 4.01
CA VAL A 55 -11.30 -11.84 3.24
C VAL A 55 -10.49 -10.54 3.13
N PRO A 56 -11.07 -9.36 2.80
CA PRO A 56 -10.31 -8.12 2.75
C PRO A 56 -9.63 -7.77 4.07
N ILE A 57 -10.32 -7.96 5.20
CA ILE A 57 -9.74 -7.68 6.53
C ILE A 57 -8.61 -8.65 6.81
N LEU A 58 -8.82 -9.96 6.59
CA LEU A 58 -7.79 -10.99 6.77
C LEU A 58 -6.53 -10.71 5.92
N LEU A 59 -6.69 -10.22 4.70
CA LEU A 59 -5.56 -9.86 3.82
C LEU A 59 -4.81 -8.60 4.27
N LEU A 60 -5.45 -7.73 5.05
CA LEU A 60 -4.86 -6.52 5.62
C LEU A 60 -4.27 -6.74 7.02
N THR A 61 -4.64 -7.82 7.70
CA THR A 61 -4.08 -8.19 9.01
C THR A 61 -2.60 -8.54 8.89
N THR A 62 -1.74 -7.80 9.60
CA THR A 62 -0.27 -7.96 9.55
C THR A 62 0.19 -9.27 10.22
N ASP A 63 -0.30 -9.56 11.42
CA ASP A 63 -0.05 -10.83 12.11
C ASP A 63 -1.32 -11.33 12.81
N VAL A 64 -1.89 -12.41 12.28
CA VAL A 64 -3.09 -13.08 12.80
C VAL A 64 -2.86 -13.65 14.21
N PHE A 65 -1.62 -13.84 14.65
CA PHE A 65 -1.33 -14.42 15.96
C PHE A 65 -0.95 -13.39 17.03
N GLU A 66 -0.84 -12.11 16.67
CA GLU A 66 -0.40 -11.04 17.58
C GLU A 66 -1.26 -10.98 18.85
N HIS A 67 -2.58 -11.12 18.71
CA HIS A 67 -3.54 -11.11 19.81
C HIS A 67 -3.25 -12.13 20.91
N LEU A 68 -2.66 -13.27 20.54
CA LEU A 68 -2.31 -14.33 21.50
C LEU A 68 -1.19 -13.90 22.47
N PHE A 69 -0.42 -12.87 22.15
CA PHE A 69 0.67 -12.36 22.98
C PHE A 69 0.26 -11.18 23.87
N LEU A 70 -0.93 -10.62 23.65
CA LEU A 70 -1.49 -9.56 24.50
C LEU A 70 -1.96 -10.15 25.83
N LYS A 71 -1.65 -9.54 26.98
CA LYS A 71 -2.03 -10.04 28.32
C LYS A 71 -3.54 -9.88 28.62
N ILE A 72 -4.37 -10.44 27.77
CA ILE A 72 -5.82 -10.51 27.91
C ILE A 72 -6.14 -11.76 28.71
N ASN A 73 -6.86 -11.60 29.81
CA ASN A 73 -7.21 -12.68 30.71
C ASN A 73 -8.70 -13.02 30.54
N ASP A 74 -9.02 -13.71 29.45
CA ASP A 74 -10.35 -14.24 29.18
C ASP A 74 -10.30 -15.73 28.82
N VAL A 75 -11.43 -16.41 28.99
CA VAL A 75 -11.53 -17.87 28.82
C VAL A 75 -11.18 -18.30 27.40
N THR A 76 -11.63 -17.54 26.39
CA THR A 76 -11.45 -17.85 24.97
C THR A 76 -9.97 -17.72 24.56
N ASN A 77 -9.31 -16.63 24.93
CA ASN A 77 -7.90 -16.38 24.67
C ASN A 77 -7.01 -17.39 25.40
N ASN A 78 -7.34 -17.75 26.65
CA ASN A 78 -6.61 -18.78 27.38
C ASN A 78 -6.71 -20.14 26.68
N PHE A 79 -7.89 -20.51 26.20
CA PHE A 79 -8.07 -21.71 25.36
C PHE A 79 -7.26 -21.64 24.06
N LEU A 80 -7.37 -20.53 23.32
CA LEU A 80 -6.65 -20.34 22.05
C LEU A 80 -5.12 -20.40 22.24
N ARG A 81 -4.60 -19.87 23.35
CA ARG A 81 -3.18 -19.98 23.69
C ARG A 81 -2.72 -21.41 23.88
N GLN A 82 -3.47 -22.20 24.64
CA GLN A 82 -3.15 -23.62 24.88
C GLN A 82 -3.14 -24.41 23.56
N GLU A 83 -4.10 -24.13 22.69
CA GLU A 83 -4.24 -24.84 21.42
C GLU A 83 -3.22 -24.40 20.37
N LEU A 84 -2.92 -23.10 20.27
CA LEU A 84 -2.16 -22.54 19.15
C LEU A 84 -0.69 -22.27 19.47
N LEU A 85 -0.34 -22.11 20.75
CA LEU A 85 1.03 -21.84 21.18
C LEU A 85 1.71 -23.11 21.69
N LEU A 86 3.02 -23.16 21.52
CA LEU A 86 3.93 -24.08 22.18
C LEU A 86 4.66 -23.26 23.25
N GLN A 87 4.50 -23.67 24.51
CA GLN A 87 5.22 -23.05 25.62
C GLN A 87 6.66 -23.59 25.63
N ILE A 88 7.63 -22.69 25.61
CA ILE A 88 9.06 -23.04 25.69
C ILE A 88 9.53 -22.96 27.15
N ASP A 89 9.13 -21.89 27.85
CA ASP A 89 9.39 -21.67 29.26
C ASP A 89 8.26 -20.84 29.90
N ASN A 90 8.39 -20.46 31.18
CA ASN A 90 7.33 -19.74 31.92
C ASN A 90 6.91 -18.40 31.29
N ASN A 91 7.76 -17.77 30.47
CA ASN A 91 7.49 -16.45 29.88
C ASN A 91 7.54 -16.45 28.34
N ASN A 92 8.07 -17.49 27.70
CA ASN A 92 8.20 -17.59 26.25
C ASN A 92 7.26 -18.65 25.68
N SER A 93 6.44 -18.20 24.75
CA SER A 93 5.56 -19.04 23.95
C SER A 93 5.81 -18.73 22.47
N ILE A 94 5.71 -19.73 21.61
CA ILE A 94 5.77 -19.55 20.16
C ILE A 94 4.54 -20.15 19.50
N VAL A 95 4.09 -19.58 18.39
CA VAL A 95 2.99 -20.18 17.62
C VAL A 95 3.46 -21.51 17.02
N LYS A 96 2.66 -22.57 17.16
CA LYS A 96 2.93 -23.86 16.50
C LYS A 96 3.07 -23.65 14.99
N ASN A 97 4.18 -24.11 14.41
CA ASN A 97 4.52 -23.82 13.01
C ASN A 97 3.45 -24.27 12.01
N ALA A 98 2.79 -25.41 12.28
CA ALA A 98 1.69 -25.91 11.46
C ALA A 98 0.55 -24.89 11.31
N ASN A 99 0.23 -24.13 12.36
CA ASN A 99 -0.82 -23.11 12.33
C ASN A 99 -0.38 -21.88 11.50
N ARG A 100 0.88 -21.46 11.64
CA ARG A 100 1.46 -20.41 10.78
C ARG A 100 1.40 -20.81 9.31
N THR A 101 1.78 -22.04 8.98
CA THR A 101 1.76 -22.54 7.61
C THR A 101 0.35 -22.56 7.04
N LYS A 102 -0.64 -23.05 7.80
CA LYS A 102 -2.05 -23.08 7.38
C LYS A 102 -2.58 -21.68 7.01
N ILE A 103 -2.38 -20.70 7.88
CA ILE A 103 -2.79 -19.31 7.64
C ILE A 103 -2.05 -18.73 6.44
N LYS A 104 -0.73 -18.94 6.34
CA LYS A 104 0.07 -18.47 5.21
C LYS A 104 -0.42 -19.03 3.88
N CYS A 105 -0.65 -20.35 3.82
CA CYS A 105 -1.20 -21.00 2.63
C CYS A 105 -2.55 -20.41 2.22
N LEU A 106 -3.45 -20.18 3.19
CA LEU A 106 -4.74 -19.56 2.89
C LEU A 106 -4.57 -18.14 2.34
N LEU A 107 -3.73 -17.31 2.98
CA LEU A 107 -3.46 -15.94 2.52
C LEU A 107 -2.91 -15.93 1.08
N ASP A 108 -2.00 -16.83 0.76
CA ASP A 108 -1.43 -16.93 -0.59
C ASP A 108 -2.51 -17.33 -1.62
N ILE A 109 -3.37 -18.29 -1.29
CA ILE A 109 -4.52 -18.69 -2.14
C ILE A 109 -5.47 -17.51 -2.36
N LEU A 110 -5.85 -16.81 -1.29
CA LEU A 110 -6.78 -15.67 -1.35
C LEU A 110 -6.20 -14.49 -2.13
N LYS A 111 -4.89 -14.23 -2.03
CA LYS A 111 -4.19 -13.22 -2.84
C LYS A 111 -4.24 -13.56 -4.33
N ILE A 112 -3.93 -14.81 -4.69
CA ILE A 112 -3.99 -15.28 -6.08
C ILE A 112 -5.41 -15.17 -6.64
N ALA A 113 -6.42 -15.57 -5.86
CA ALA A 113 -7.81 -15.46 -6.26
C ALA A 113 -8.26 -13.99 -6.43
N SER A 114 -7.85 -13.11 -5.52
CA SER A 114 -8.11 -11.66 -5.59
C SER A 114 -7.45 -11.02 -6.82
N ASP A 115 -6.21 -11.38 -7.11
CA ASP A 115 -5.47 -10.93 -8.29
C ASP A 115 -6.12 -11.40 -9.59
N ARG A 116 -6.72 -12.59 -9.60
CA ARG A 116 -7.45 -13.12 -10.76
C ARG A 116 -8.67 -12.26 -11.07
N ILE A 117 -9.47 -11.89 -10.06
CA ILE A 117 -10.60 -10.96 -10.24
C ILE A 117 -10.08 -9.62 -10.77
N PHE A 118 -8.99 -9.11 -10.21
CA PHE A 118 -8.42 -7.84 -10.63
C PHE A 118 -7.94 -7.86 -12.09
N LYS A 119 -7.26 -8.93 -12.50
CA LYS A 119 -6.79 -9.13 -13.90
C LYS A 119 -7.96 -9.34 -14.86
N GLU A 120 -8.99 -10.07 -14.47
CA GLU A 120 -10.18 -10.26 -15.30
C GLU A 120 -10.95 -8.95 -15.47
N GLY A 121 -11.10 -8.17 -14.40
CA GLY A 121 -11.67 -6.82 -14.45
C GLY A 121 -10.89 -5.88 -15.37
N GLN A 122 -9.55 -5.94 -15.35
CA GLN A 122 -8.71 -5.21 -16.32
C GLN A 122 -8.87 -5.71 -17.76
N ARG A 123 -9.05 -7.01 -17.97
CA ARG A 123 -9.23 -7.60 -19.30
C ARG A 123 -10.58 -7.20 -19.91
N ILE A 124 -11.63 -7.16 -19.10
CA ILE A 124 -12.95 -6.67 -19.52
C ILE A 124 -12.88 -5.17 -19.83
N ALA A 125 -12.22 -4.38 -18.97
CA ALA A 125 -12.03 -2.95 -19.20
C ALA A 125 -11.22 -2.64 -20.47
N SER A 126 -10.19 -3.43 -20.77
CA SER A 126 -9.38 -3.26 -21.98
C SER A 126 -10.07 -3.77 -23.26
N LYS A 127 -10.88 -4.83 -23.19
CA LYS A 127 -11.74 -5.26 -24.33
C LYS A 127 -12.78 -4.21 -24.71
N HIS A 128 -13.29 -3.43 -23.75
CA HIS A 128 -14.22 -2.33 -24.04
C HIS A 128 -13.56 -1.06 -24.56
N GLN A 129 -12.23 -0.95 -24.58
CA GLN A 129 -11.55 0.21 -25.18
C GLN A 129 -11.28 0.07 -26.69
N ILE A 130 -11.43 -1.11 -27.28
CA ILE A 130 -11.08 -1.34 -28.70
C ILE A 130 -12.24 -1.06 -29.66
N ASN A 131 -13.47 -0.86 -29.17
CA ASN A 131 -14.67 -0.64 -30.01
C ASN A 131 -15.31 0.76 -29.92
N TYR A 132 -14.56 1.79 -29.50
CA TYR A 132 -15.08 3.18 -29.45
C TYR A 132 -14.44 4.11 -30.48
N SER A 133 -14.24 3.63 -31.72
CA SER A 133 -13.98 4.49 -32.88
C SER A 133 -15.16 4.51 -33.86
N SER A 134 -16.40 4.64 -33.36
CA SER A 134 -17.47 5.32 -34.11
C SER A 134 -18.63 5.60 -33.16
N PHE A 135 -18.98 6.88 -33.05
CA PHE A 135 -20.30 7.44 -32.76
C PHE A 135 -21.29 6.77 -31.77
N ALA A 136 -21.84 7.66 -30.93
CA ALA A 136 -23.08 7.58 -30.16
C ALA A 136 -22.99 6.96 -28.74
N THR A 137 -23.10 7.87 -27.76
CA THR A 137 -23.71 7.72 -26.42
C THR A 137 -24.09 6.30 -26.00
N PRO A 138 -23.42 5.68 -25.01
CA PRO A 138 -23.92 4.46 -24.42
C PRO A 138 -25.08 4.79 -23.48
N SER A 139 -26.26 4.31 -23.88
CA SER A 139 -27.47 4.24 -23.08
C SER A 139 -27.20 3.47 -21.78
N ALA A 140 -27.64 4.05 -20.67
CA ALA A 140 -27.55 3.47 -19.35
C ALA A 140 -28.59 2.35 -19.21
N THR A 141 -28.16 1.10 -19.28
CA THR A 141 -28.95 -0.03 -18.77
C THR A 141 -28.05 -0.98 -17.98
N SER A 142 -28.04 -0.76 -16.67
CA SER A 142 -27.96 -1.79 -15.63
C SER A 142 -28.34 -1.11 -14.31
N ALA A 143 -29.64 -0.80 -14.20
CA ALA A 143 -30.27 -0.42 -12.95
C ALA A 143 -30.46 -1.71 -12.12
N VAL A 144 -29.61 -1.92 -11.12
CA VAL A 144 -30.02 -2.68 -9.93
C VAL A 144 -30.70 -1.66 -9.02
N SER A 145 -32.01 -1.56 -9.18
CA SER A 145 -32.88 -0.77 -8.32
C SER A 145 -32.87 -1.38 -6.92
N THR A 146 -32.23 -0.71 -5.96
CA THR A 146 -32.57 -0.88 -4.54
C THR A 146 -33.05 0.48 -4.06
N ALA A 147 -34.36 0.56 -3.80
CA ALA A 147 -35.03 1.77 -3.38
C ALA A 147 -34.81 2.07 -1.89
N ASN A 148 -34.52 3.35 -1.65
CA ASN A 148 -34.80 4.18 -0.48
C ASN A 148 -34.22 3.86 0.90
N SER A 149 -33.25 4.69 1.29
CA SER A 149 -33.29 5.42 2.56
C SER A 149 -32.68 6.81 2.35
N ASN A 150 -33.50 7.85 2.50
CA ASN A 150 -33.17 9.26 2.30
C ASN A 150 -32.21 9.76 3.39
N SER A 151 -30.93 9.90 3.06
CA SER A 151 -30.05 10.88 3.68
C SER A 151 -29.20 11.52 2.58
N THR A 152 -29.77 12.51 1.90
CA THR A 152 -29.05 13.26 0.87
C THR A 152 -28.07 14.18 1.57
N LEU A 153 -26.84 13.71 1.81
CA LEU A 153 -25.73 14.56 2.21
C LEU A 153 -25.63 15.72 1.20
N THR A 154 -25.40 16.93 1.68
CA THR A 154 -25.20 18.07 0.78
C THR A 154 -23.86 17.92 0.03
N ILE A 155 -23.67 18.67 -1.06
CA ILE A 155 -22.40 18.67 -1.81
C ILE A 155 -21.21 18.96 -0.88
N ASP A 156 -21.42 19.88 0.07
CA ASP A 156 -20.40 20.30 1.03
C ASP A 156 -20.11 19.20 2.06
N ASP A 157 -21.14 18.51 2.55
CA ASP A 157 -20.96 17.37 3.47
C ASP A 157 -20.18 16.24 2.82
N GLU A 158 -20.50 15.94 1.55
CA GLU A 158 -19.83 14.89 0.79
C GLU A 158 -18.38 15.27 0.47
N ARG A 159 -18.13 16.54 0.15
CA ARG A 159 -16.78 17.08 -0.04
C ARG A 159 -15.96 16.97 1.24
N ASN A 160 -16.51 17.38 2.38
CA ASN A 160 -15.84 17.31 3.67
C ASN A 160 -15.56 15.85 4.09
N HIS A 161 -16.52 14.95 3.85
CA HIS A 161 -16.34 13.52 4.08
C HIS A 161 -15.19 12.93 3.25
N LEU A 162 -15.12 13.27 1.96
CA LEU A 162 -14.07 12.81 1.08
C LEU A 162 -12.69 13.34 1.47
N LEU A 163 -12.59 14.61 1.86
CA LEU A 163 -11.34 15.19 2.35
C LEU A 163 -10.88 14.50 3.63
N LYS A 164 -11.79 14.28 4.59
CA LYS A 164 -11.47 13.55 5.83
C LYS A 164 -10.99 12.13 5.53
N CYS A 165 -11.66 11.41 4.64
CA CYS A 165 -11.23 10.07 4.24
C CYS A 165 -9.81 10.05 3.67
N ILE A 166 -9.44 11.06 2.87
CA ILE A 166 -8.10 11.17 2.26
C ILE A 166 -7.05 11.51 3.32
N ASP A 167 -7.38 12.40 4.27
CA ASP A 167 -6.49 12.78 5.38
C ASP A 167 -6.23 11.60 6.31
N ASP A 168 -7.29 10.89 6.72
CA ASP A 168 -7.22 9.66 7.53
C ASP A 168 -6.37 8.60 6.81
N TRP A 169 -6.57 8.43 5.50
CA TRP A 169 -5.78 7.49 4.70
C TRP A 169 -4.31 7.90 4.63
N SER A 170 -4.00 9.18 4.46
CA SER A 170 -2.62 9.66 4.39
C SER A 170 -1.87 9.40 5.70
N SER A 171 -2.52 9.67 6.84
CA SER A 171 -1.99 9.43 8.18
C SER A 171 -1.74 7.94 8.44
N LEU A 172 -2.67 7.07 8.04
CA LEU A 172 -2.56 5.61 8.22
C LEU A 172 -1.56 4.95 7.24
N ASN A 173 -1.16 5.64 6.18
CA ASN A 173 -0.27 5.12 5.14
C ASN A 173 1.05 5.92 5.05
N GLU A 174 1.46 6.60 6.12
CA GLU A 174 2.78 7.27 6.20
C GLU A 174 3.93 6.29 5.87
N ASN A 175 3.84 5.06 6.39
CA ASN A 175 4.78 3.98 6.13
C ASN A 175 4.69 3.39 4.71
N PHE A 176 3.63 3.67 3.94
CA PHE A 176 3.42 3.06 2.61
C PHE A 176 4.45 3.51 1.58
N LEU A 177 5.00 4.72 1.74
CA LEU A 177 6.01 5.28 0.85
C LEU A 177 7.38 5.45 1.50
N ASN A 178 7.54 5.01 2.77
CA ASN A 178 8.66 5.38 3.65
C ASN A 178 8.89 6.89 3.80
N LEU A 179 7.94 7.73 3.38
CA LEU A 179 8.03 9.18 3.46
C LEU A 179 7.62 9.62 4.87
N LYS A 180 8.57 10.09 5.68
CA LYS A 180 8.25 10.79 6.94
C LYS A 180 7.33 11.97 6.64
N ASP A 181 6.28 12.13 7.43
CA ASP A 181 5.33 13.24 7.33
C ASP A 181 4.54 13.29 5.99
N PHE A 182 4.27 12.13 5.37
CA PHE A 182 3.48 12.09 4.14
C PHE A 182 2.03 12.50 4.36
N LYS A 183 1.68 13.68 3.87
CA LYS A 183 0.31 14.21 3.87
C LYS A 183 -0.14 14.54 2.45
N LEU A 184 -1.40 14.21 2.14
CA LEU A 184 -2.05 14.59 0.90
C LEU A 184 -2.88 15.85 1.12
N GLU A 185 -2.44 16.95 0.53
CA GLU A 185 -3.11 18.24 0.60
C GLU A 185 -3.82 18.57 -0.72
N GLU A 186 -5.08 19.00 -0.62
CA GLU A 186 -5.82 19.50 -1.77
C GLU A 186 -5.20 20.81 -2.28
N GLY A 187 -5.09 20.96 -3.60
CA GLY A 187 -4.41 22.08 -4.26
C GLY A 187 -2.93 21.81 -4.51
N ASN A 188 -2.27 21.05 -3.65
CA ASN A 188 -0.86 20.70 -3.77
C ASN A 188 -0.65 19.33 -4.43
N ASN A 189 -1.40 18.31 -4.00
CA ASN A 189 -1.18 16.92 -4.42
C ASN A 189 -2.34 16.36 -5.25
N PHE A 190 -3.54 16.89 -5.04
CA PHE A 190 -4.73 16.54 -5.80
C PHE A 190 -5.73 17.69 -5.82
N ARG A 191 -6.74 17.60 -6.67
CA ARG A 191 -7.89 18.52 -6.70
C ARG A 191 -9.18 17.70 -6.64
N LEU A 192 -10.02 17.94 -5.66
CA LEU A 192 -11.33 17.30 -5.54
C LEU A 192 -12.39 18.15 -6.22
N VAL A 193 -13.14 17.53 -7.12
CA VAL A 193 -14.26 18.15 -7.84
C VAL A 193 -15.51 17.38 -7.49
N VAL A 194 -16.46 18.03 -6.80
CA VAL A 194 -17.77 17.48 -6.47
C VAL A 194 -18.83 18.28 -7.23
N LYS A 195 -19.76 17.60 -7.89
CA LYS A 195 -20.81 18.21 -8.71
C LYS A 195 -22.12 17.43 -8.57
N THR A 196 -23.23 18.12 -8.72
CA THR A 196 -24.54 17.45 -8.88
C THR A 196 -24.71 17.05 -10.34
N GLY A 197 -24.86 15.74 -10.58
CA GLY A 197 -25.19 15.19 -11.88
C GLY A 197 -26.66 14.78 -11.97
N THR A 198 -27.06 14.29 -13.14
CA THR A 198 -28.41 13.76 -13.41
C THR A 198 -28.79 12.58 -12.51
N ASN A 199 -27.81 11.86 -11.97
CA ASN A 199 -27.99 10.68 -11.11
C ASN A 199 -27.52 10.95 -9.66
N GLY A 200 -27.66 12.18 -9.19
CA GLY A 200 -27.23 12.63 -7.86
C GLY A 200 -25.80 13.16 -7.82
N ILE A 201 -25.23 13.27 -6.61
CA ILE A 201 -23.87 13.81 -6.42
C ILE A 201 -22.84 12.88 -7.07
N GLN A 202 -21.90 13.47 -7.81
CA GLN A 202 -20.76 12.84 -8.44
C GLN A 202 -19.48 13.55 -7.99
N ALA A 203 -18.40 12.79 -7.83
CA ALA A 203 -17.11 13.34 -7.46
C ALA A 203 -16.00 12.72 -8.30
N SER A 204 -14.98 13.52 -8.56
CA SER A 204 -13.74 13.10 -9.20
C SER A 204 -12.56 13.76 -8.52
N ILE A 205 -11.45 13.03 -8.41
CA ILE A 205 -10.17 13.55 -7.92
C ILE A 205 -9.20 13.63 -9.09
N GLU A 206 -8.67 14.82 -9.35
CA GLU A 206 -7.54 15.01 -10.26
C GLU A 206 -6.24 14.88 -9.44
N CYS A 207 -5.45 13.85 -9.68
CA CYS A 207 -4.12 13.71 -9.09
C CYS A 207 -3.14 14.70 -9.75
N LEU A 208 -2.08 15.11 -9.04
CA LEU A 208 -1.02 15.97 -9.60
C LEU A 208 -0.38 15.38 -10.87
N CYS A 209 -0.39 14.06 -11.02
CA CYS A 209 0.06 13.39 -12.25
C CYS A 209 -0.88 13.62 -13.48
N LYS A 210 -1.91 14.44 -13.33
CA LYS A 210 -2.97 14.77 -14.31
C LYS A 210 -3.95 13.64 -14.61
N THR A 211 -3.94 12.58 -13.81
CA THR A 211 -4.95 11.52 -13.93
C THR A 211 -6.22 11.97 -13.20
N VAL A 212 -7.35 11.99 -13.93
CA VAL A 212 -8.68 12.25 -13.37
C VAL A 212 -9.33 10.93 -12.99
N ILE A 213 -9.76 10.83 -11.74
CA ILE A 213 -10.23 9.58 -11.13
C ILE A 213 -11.65 9.79 -10.63
N THR A 214 -12.60 9.15 -11.28
CA THR A 214 -14.01 9.17 -10.87
C THR A 214 -14.20 8.31 -9.63
N LEU A 215 -14.93 8.85 -8.64
CA LEU A 215 -15.18 8.17 -7.38
C LEU A 215 -16.38 7.23 -7.53
N GLY A 216 -16.24 6.03 -6.96
CA GLY A 216 -17.34 5.06 -6.87
C GLY A 216 -18.26 5.39 -5.70
N LYS A 217 -19.47 4.82 -5.72
CA LYS A 217 -20.40 4.86 -4.59
C LYS A 217 -20.44 3.52 -3.89
N LEU A 218 -20.45 3.54 -2.55
CA LEU A 218 -20.72 2.40 -1.69
C LEU A 218 -21.78 2.82 -0.67
N HIS A 219 -22.91 2.10 -0.61
CA HIS A 219 -24.04 2.45 0.27
C HIS A 219 -24.42 3.94 0.23
N ASN A 220 -24.57 4.51 -0.97
CA ASN A 220 -24.89 5.92 -1.23
C ASN A 220 -23.83 6.97 -0.87
N LYS A 221 -22.65 6.59 -0.37
CA LYS A 221 -21.53 7.49 -0.12
C LYS A 221 -20.45 7.35 -1.18
N LEU A 222 -19.87 8.45 -1.60
CA LEU A 222 -18.71 8.47 -2.49
C LEU A 222 -17.49 8.02 -1.70
N ILE A 223 -16.73 7.11 -2.29
CA ILE A 223 -15.52 6.57 -1.68
C ILE A 223 -14.29 6.84 -2.57
N PRO A 224 -13.17 7.30 -1.99
CA PRO A 224 -11.93 7.57 -2.71
C PRO A 224 -11.07 6.31 -2.99
N SER A 225 -11.65 5.11 -2.91
CA SER A 225 -10.92 3.84 -3.08
C SER A 225 -10.16 3.72 -4.41
N ASN A 226 -10.73 4.26 -5.50
CA ASN A 226 -10.07 4.31 -6.81
C ASN A 226 -8.86 5.26 -6.82
N PHE A 227 -8.93 6.35 -6.06
CA PHE A 227 -7.82 7.29 -5.91
C PHE A 227 -6.67 6.65 -5.13
N TYR A 228 -6.98 5.92 -4.06
CA TYR A 228 -5.96 5.15 -3.32
C TYR A 228 -5.30 4.10 -4.19
N ARG A 229 -6.08 3.35 -4.97
CA ARG A 229 -5.54 2.37 -5.92
C ARG A 229 -4.61 3.00 -6.94
N HIS A 230 -4.95 4.20 -7.43
CA HIS A 230 -4.07 4.95 -8.33
C HIS A 230 -2.75 5.31 -7.64
N LEU A 231 -2.78 5.83 -6.41
CA LEU A 231 -1.56 6.18 -5.66
C LEU A 231 -0.67 4.96 -5.37
N LYS A 232 -1.27 3.79 -5.07
CA LYS A 232 -0.54 2.53 -4.85
C LYS A 232 -0.02 1.88 -6.14
N SER A 233 -0.46 2.35 -7.30
CA SER A 233 -0.06 1.79 -8.60
C SER A 233 1.28 2.36 -9.07
N PRO A 234 2.15 1.54 -9.69
CA PRO A 234 3.35 2.04 -10.36
C PRO A 234 3.04 3.00 -11.53
N GLY A 235 1.78 3.13 -11.94
CA GLY A 235 1.34 4.11 -12.93
C GLY A 235 1.25 5.56 -12.42
N CYS A 236 1.28 5.80 -11.11
CA CYS A 236 1.23 7.17 -10.59
C CYS A 236 2.58 7.87 -10.72
N LYS A 237 2.72 8.76 -11.70
CA LYS A 237 3.96 9.54 -11.92
C LYS A 237 4.32 10.42 -10.73
N TYR A 238 3.33 10.92 -9.99
CA TYR A 238 3.54 11.75 -8.81
C TYR A 238 4.21 10.96 -7.68
N VAL A 239 3.63 9.81 -7.31
CA VAL A 239 4.21 8.93 -6.28
C VAL A 239 5.59 8.42 -6.71
N ASN A 240 5.77 8.07 -7.98
CA ASN A 240 7.10 7.68 -8.49
C ASN A 240 8.14 8.80 -8.38
N LEU A 241 7.75 10.06 -8.57
CA LEU A 241 8.66 11.21 -8.38
C LEU A 241 9.00 11.40 -6.91
N LEU A 242 8.03 11.28 -6.00
CA LEU A 242 8.27 11.35 -4.55
C LEU A 242 9.25 10.27 -4.08
N CYS A 243 9.01 9.01 -4.46
CA CYS A 243 9.90 7.90 -4.10
C CYS A 243 11.32 8.06 -4.66
N LYS A 244 11.47 8.69 -5.83
CA LYS A 244 12.79 8.98 -6.42
C LYS A 244 13.51 10.11 -5.69
N ALA A 245 12.81 11.19 -5.36
CA ALA A 245 13.37 12.31 -4.62
C ALA A 245 13.89 11.87 -3.24
N GLN A 246 13.10 11.06 -2.53
CA GLN A 246 13.51 10.53 -1.22
C GLN A 246 14.75 9.64 -1.30
N LYS A 247 14.80 8.69 -2.26
CA LYS A 247 15.99 7.82 -2.44
C LYS A 247 17.26 8.63 -2.69
N LEU A 248 17.13 9.76 -3.39
CA LEU A 248 18.25 10.66 -3.65
C LEU A 248 18.69 11.40 -2.37
N GLU A 249 17.75 11.83 -1.53
CA GLU A 249 18.05 12.44 -0.22
C GLU A 249 18.70 11.45 0.76
N GLU A 250 18.24 10.19 0.81
CA GLU A 250 18.82 9.13 1.63
C GLU A 250 20.25 8.79 1.18
N MET A 251 20.49 8.68 -0.12
CA MET A 251 21.85 8.48 -0.67
C MET A 251 22.79 9.65 -0.32
N ASN A 252 22.30 10.89 -0.37
CA ASN A 252 23.10 12.06 -0.01
C ASN A 252 23.39 12.14 1.50
N ARG A 253 22.47 11.70 2.37
CA ARG A 253 22.69 11.59 3.83
C ARG A 253 23.71 10.51 4.19
N ASN A 254 23.69 9.37 3.49
CA ASN A 254 24.63 8.28 3.75
C ASN A 254 26.05 8.60 3.25
N ASN A 255 26.18 9.37 2.16
CA ASN A 255 27.47 9.82 1.66
C ASN A 255 28.09 10.97 2.47
N SER A 256 27.31 11.70 3.27
CA SER A 256 27.81 12.79 4.12
C SER A 256 28.33 12.32 5.50
N CYS A 257 28.20 11.02 5.83
CA CYS A 257 28.71 10.44 7.07
C CYS A 257 30.01 9.60 6.89
N SER A 258 30.58 9.57 5.68
CA SER A 258 31.77 8.74 5.37
C SER A 258 33.08 9.53 5.22
N THR A 259 33.10 10.82 5.55
CA THR A 259 34.28 11.69 5.45
C THR A 259 34.60 12.38 6.78
N SER A 260 34.80 11.60 7.84
CA SER A 260 35.56 12.05 9.01
C SER A 260 36.10 10.88 9.84
N SER A 261 37.09 10.18 9.31
CA SER A 261 38.09 9.48 10.13
C SER A 261 39.36 9.34 9.33
N SER A 262 40.22 10.33 9.52
CA SER A 262 41.59 10.43 9.02
C SER A 262 42.39 9.18 9.36
N SER A 263 43.05 8.64 8.35
CA SER A 263 44.17 7.72 8.45
C SER A 263 45.32 8.29 9.29
N SER A 264 45.88 7.49 10.20
CA SER A 264 47.33 7.48 10.42
C SER A 264 47.77 6.11 10.93
N SER A 265 48.61 5.45 10.14
CA SER A 265 49.15 4.12 10.35
C SER A 265 50.49 4.16 11.10
N GLN A 266 50.66 3.17 11.98
CA GLN A 266 51.88 2.40 12.32
C GLN A 266 53.15 3.09 12.88
N ILE A 267 53.80 2.28 13.74
CA ILE A 267 54.90 2.48 14.68
C ILE A 267 56.26 2.18 14.00
N ILE A 268 57.36 2.86 14.40
CA ILE A 268 58.68 2.30 14.82
C ILE A 268 59.73 3.44 14.99
N ASP A 269 60.48 3.36 16.09
CA ASP A 269 61.60 4.22 16.54
C ASP A 269 62.88 4.14 15.69
N ASN A 270 63.61 5.27 15.55
CA ASN A 270 64.98 5.51 16.08
C ASN A 270 65.77 6.62 15.34
N ASN A 271 66.16 7.63 16.13
CA ASN A 271 67.41 8.42 16.16
C ASN A 271 68.32 8.55 14.91
N SER A 272 68.58 9.79 14.47
CA SER A 272 69.90 10.50 14.52
C SER A 272 70.07 11.59 13.44
N GLN A 273 70.28 12.82 13.91
CA GLN A 273 71.10 13.96 13.43
C GLN A 273 71.40 14.24 11.93
N SER A 274 71.23 15.53 11.62
CA SER A 274 72.16 16.46 10.93
C SER A 274 71.96 16.89 9.46
N THR A 275 71.74 18.21 9.36
CA THR A 275 72.37 19.23 8.48
C THR A 275 71.93 19.49 7.02
N THR A 276 71.57 20.78 6.84
CA THR A 276 71.86 21.73 5.73
C THR A 276 71.17 21.64 4.36
N ALA A 277 70.36 22.67 4.12
CA ALA A 277 70.35 23.64 3.00
C ALA A 277 70.57 23.16 1.56
N VAL A 278 69.69 23.59 0.65
CA VAL A 278 69.99 24.41 -0.55
C VAL A 278 68.67 24.79 -1.26
N VAL A 279 68.60 26.05 -1.69
CA VAL A 279 67.52 26.75 -2.40
C VAL A 279 67.90 26.80 -3.92
N PRO A 280 67.23 27.55 -4.80
CA PRO A 280 66.00 27.30 -5.58
C PRO A 280 66.28 27.18 -7.11
N SER A 281 65.22 27.01 -7.94
CA SER A 281 65.09 27.70 -9.24
C SER A 281 63.63 27.65 -9.72
N ARG A 282 62.85 28.74 -9.78
CA ARG A 282 62.82 29.93 -10.67
C ARG A 282 62.15 29.69 -12.05
N LYS A 283 61.18 30.57 -12.31
CA LYS A 283 60.67 31.10 -13.62
C LYS A 283 59.76 30.15 -14.40
N ARG A 284 58.68 30.60 -15.07
CA ARG A 284 58.27 31.94 -15.52
C ARG A 284 56.84 31.86 -16.11
N THR A 285 56.03 32.92 -15.89
CA THR A 285 55.16 33.67 -16.85
C THR A 285 54.23 32.89 -17.80
N SER A 286 53.01 33.33 -18.17
CA SER A 286 52.34 34.64 -18.07
C SER A 286 50.92 34.51 -18.66
N GLU A 287 50.02 35.39 -18.18
CA GLU A 287 48.97 36.13 -18.92
C GLU A 287 47.82 35.35 -19.60
N SER A 288 46.56 35.53 -19.13
CA SER A 288 45.62 36.63 -19.43
C SER A 288 44.83 36.29 -20.72
N THR A 289 43.50 36.36 -20.85
CA THR A 289 42.57 37.47 -20.58
C THR A 289 41.13 36.96 -20.86
N GLN A 290 40.13 37.40 -20.09
CA GLN A 290 38.77 37.92 -20.46
C GLN A 290 38.02 37.34 -21.69
N GLN A 291 36.67 37.24 -21.82
CA GLN A 291 35.50 37.89 -21.22
C GLN A 291 34.22 37.27 -21.87
N ILE A 292 33.10 37.24 -21.12
CA ILE A 292 31.72 37.67 -21.49
C ILE A 292 30.93 36.99 -22.64
N ASN A 293 29.76 36.41 -22.29
CA ASN A 293 28.36 36.75 -22.73
C ASN A 293 27.43 35.56 -22.44
N SER A 294 26.35 35.61 -21.64
CA SER A 294 25.15 36.46 -21.59
C SER A 294 24.20 36.40 -22.81
N GLN A 295 23.12 35.66 -22.59
CA GLN A 295 21.71 35.91 -22.98
C GLN A 295 21.16 35.66 -24.40
N LYS A 296 19.95 35.07 -24.33
CA LYS A 296 18.72 35.31 -25.12
C LYS A 296 18.54 34.64 -26.49
N LYS A 297 17.82 33.51 -26.43
CA LYS A 297 16.82 33.06 -27.42
C LYS A 297 15.56 33.93 -27.35
N ARG A 298 15.05 34.38 -28.51
CA ARG A 298 13.63 34.28 -28.94
C ARG A 298 13.41 34.91 -30.33
N LYS A 299 12.95 34.07 -31.27
CA LYS A 299 12.18 34.28 -32.52
C LYS A 299 12.15 32.87 -33.15
N ASN A 300 11.06 32.25 -33.58
CA ASN A 300 9.73 32.69 -34.00
C ASN A 300 8.63 31.83 -33.36
#